data_AF-A0A538R6G6-F1
#
_entry.id   AF-A0A538R6G6-F1
#
_cell.length_a   1.000
_cell.length_b   1.000
_cell.length_c   1.000
_cell.angle_alpha   90.00
_cell.angle_beta   90.00
_cell.angle_gamma   90.00
#
_symmetry.space_group_name_H-M   'P 1'
#
loop_
_entity.id
_entity.type
_entity.pdbx_description
1 polymer ?
#
loop_
_entity_poly.entity_id
_entity_poly.type
_entity_poly.pdbx_seq_one_letter_code
_entity_poly.pdbx_strand_id
1 'polypeptide(L)'
;MFVQTDRHVHVGLAVQPARCRPLIPDTPGSALGQKPGWWCDGPGMLWENYKAEGKTAVERGQYDKAENFFHAAIEQVEQVGSLNPCLADCLNELAILYAKQHKYAQAELLFQRSLGVSVAALGSDHPDVAIVLKNIGILKASQRRYAEADLLLSQSLSLTNRVLGHEHPIVAVTMRTIAVFQAIQGHYGEAERFIRRSLEISEKTLGSAHPEVAASRKVFGQVLHTGHRDTEAHRAESQTQDIRT
;
A
#
# COMPACT_ATOMS: atom_id res chain seq x y z
N MET A 1 -38.94 -9.18 4.68
CA MET A 1 -38.32 -9.25 3.35
C MET A 1 -36.90 -8.71 3.51
N PHE A 2 -35.95 -9.57 3.85
CA PHE A 2 -34.56 -9.17 4.12
C PHE A 2 -33.83 -9.06 2.79
N VAL A 3 -33.51 -7.83 2.38
CA VAL A 3 -32.59 -7.60 1.27
C VAL A 3 -31.18 -7.72 1.85
N GLN A 4 -30.57 -8.90 1.71
CA GLN A 4 -29.13 -9.05 1.88
C GLN A 4 -28.46 -8.25 0.76
N THR A 5 -28.13 -6.98 1.02
CA THR A 5 -27.19 -6.26 0.17
C THR A 5 -25.80 -6.80 0.49
N ASP A 6 -25.30 -7.65 -0.39
CA ASP A 6 -23.93 -8.15 -0.41
C ASP A 6 -22.98 -6.96 -0.69
N ARG A 7 -22.68 -6.17 0.35
CA ARG A 7 -21.76 -5.04 0.28
C ARG A 7 -20.37 -5.53 0.62
N HIS A 8 -19.64 -5.98 -0.40
CA HIS A 8 -18.24 -6.34 -0.28
C HIS A 8 -17.42 -5.17 0.29
N VAL A 9 -16.53 -5.49 1.25
CA VAL A 9 -15.52 -4.58 1.75
C VAL A 9 -14.55 -4.29 0.60
N HIS A 10 -14.77 -3.19 -0.11
CA HIS A 10 -13.90 -2.79 -1.21
C HIS A 10 -12.52 -2.41 -0.68
N VAL A 11 -11.50 -3.17 -1.09
CA VAL A 11 -10.10 -2.79 -0.97
C VAL A 11 -9.83 -1.63 -1.92
N GLY A 12 -10.06 -0.40 -1.46
CA GLY A 12 -9.43 0.76 -2.07
C GLY A 12 -7.93 0.61 -1.88
N LEU A 13 -7.23 0.13 -2.91
CA LEU A 13 -5.77 0.25 -3.04
C LEU A 13 -5.46 1.75 -3.07
N ALA A 14 -5.38 2.36 -1.89
CA ALA A 14 -4.83 3.69 -1.73
C ALA A 14 -3.32 3.56 -1.93
N VAL A 15 -2.88 3.81 -3.15
CA VAL A 15 -1.48 4.00 -3.49
C VAL A 15 -1.17 5.44 -3.12
N GLN A 16 -0.70 5.67 -1.90
CA GLN A 16 -0.08 6.96 -1.63
C GLN A 16 1.23 7.08 -2.41
N PRO A 17 1.45 8.18 -3.13
CA PRO A 17 2.70 8.46 -3.82
C PRO A 17 3.67 9.17 -2.87
N ALA A 18 4.84 8.58 -2.64
CA ALA A 18 6.13 9.22 -2.36
C ALA A 18 7.15 8.09 -2.26
N ARG A 19 7.75 7.66 -3.37
CA ARG A 19 9.09 8.08 -3.85
C ARG A 19 10.18 7.88 -2.81
N CYS A 20 11.24 7.20 -3.24
CA CYS A 20 12.60 7.40 -2.76
C CYS A 20 12.91 8.91 -2.70
N ARG A 21 12.76 9.53 -1.54
CA ARG A 21 13.45 10.77 -1.20
C ARG A 21 13.76 10.74 0.30
N PRO A 22 15.03 10.64 0.69
CA PRO A 22 15.42 11.00 2.04
C PRO A 22 15.10 12.49 2.24
N LEU A 23 14.35 12.80 3.30
CA LEU A 23 14.46 14.10 3.97
C LEU A 23 15.94 14.26 4.34
N ILE A 24 16.62 15.26 3.77
CA ILE A 24 17.87 15.77 4.31
C ILE A 24 17.49 16.46 5.63
N PRO A 25 17.99 16.05 6.81
CA PRO A 25 18.15 16.99 7.90
C PRO A 25 19.41 17.79 7.63
N ASP A 26 19.29 19.12 7.59
CA ASP A 26 20.41 20.06 7.60
C ASP A 26 21.15 20.00 8.95
N THR A 27 21.76 18.86 9.28
CA THR A 27 22.62 18.70 10.46
C THR A 27 23.92 18.02 10.06
N PRO A 28 25.06 18.74 10.06
CA PRO A 28 26.36 18.12 9.86
C PRO A 28 26.77 17.40 11.14
N GLY A 29 26.58 16.09 11.23
CA GLY A 29 27.06 15.38 12.42
C GLY A 29 26.66 13.93 12.71
N SER A 30 26.05 13.15 11.80
CA SER A 30 25.77 11.73 12.09
C SER A 30 26.47 10.79 11.13
N ALA A 31 27.49 10.10 11.65
CA ALA A 31 28.21 9.02 11.02
C ALA A 31 27.34 7.75 10.94
N LEU A 32 26.54 7.63 9.89
CA LEU A 32 26.05 6.35 9.38
C LEU A 32 26.55 6.24 7.94
N GLY A 33 27.30 5.17 7.67
CA GLY A 33 28.09 4.97 6.46
C GLY A 33 27.32 5.33 5.18
N GLN A 34 27.82 6.37 4.52
CA GLN A 34 27.39 6.80 3.19
C GLN A 34 27.63 5.66 2.19
N LYS A 35 26.56 5.04 1.67
CA LYS A 35 26.63 4.27 0.42
C LYS A 35 26.45 5.25 -0.76
N PRO A 36 27.23 5.11 -1.85
CA PRO A 36 27.28 6.12 -2.90
C PRO A 36 26.04 6.07 -3.82
N GLY A 37 25.41 7.22 -4.07
CA GLY A 37 25.14 7.71 -5.43
C GLY A 37 24.00 7.12 -6.28
N TRP A 38 22.87 6.69 -5.73
CA TRP A 38 21.71 6.26 -6.54
C TRP A 38 20.77 7.44 -6.80
N TRP A 39 21.08 8.25 -7.81
CA TRP A 39 20.15 9.25 -8.31
C TRP A 39 19.31 8.58 -9.41
N CYS A 40 18.01 8.36 -9.16
CA CYS A 40 17.04 8.05 -10.22
C CYS A 40 16.71 9.28 -11.10
N ASP A 41 17.46 10.38 -10.91
CA ASP A 41 17.34 11.64 -11.62
C ASP A 41 18.55 11.81 -12.54
N GLY A 42 18.41 11.34 -13.78
CA GLY A 42 19.33 11.62 -14.88
C GLY A 42 18.60 12.42 -15.97
N PRO A 43 19.29 13.32 -16.71
CA PRO A 43 18.68 14.02 -17.82
C PRO A 43 18.10 13.01 -18.84
N GLY A 44 16.79 13.09 -19.10
CA GLY A 44 16.08 12.20 -20.03
C GLY A 44 15.34 11.01 -19.39
N MET A 45 15.39 10.84 -18.07
CA MET A 45 14.55 9.84 -17.39
C MET A 45 13.09 10.29 -17.31
N LEU A 46 12.21 9.56 -17.99
CA LEU A 46 10.75 9.80 -18.02
C LEU A 46 9.97 8.74 -17.24
N TRP A 47 10.64 7.76 -16.64
CA TRP A 47 9.98 6.66 -15.92
C TRP A 47 8.99 7.16 -14.85
N GLU A 48 9.28 8.27 -14.19
CA GLU A 48 8.36 8.88 -13.21
C GLU A 48 7.08 9.42 -13.87
N ASN A 49 7.23 10.03 -15.05
CA ASN A 49 6.11 10.54 -15.85
C ASN A 49 5.29 9.37 -16.38
N TYR A 50 5.94 8.36 -16.97
CA TYR A 50 5.27 7.14 -17.41
C TYR A 50 4.54 6.44 -16.26
N LYS A 51 5.16 6.36 -15.07
CA LYS A 51 4.51 5.80 -13.88
C LYS A 51 3.28 6.63 -13.48
N ALA A 52 3.37 7.95 -13.49
CA ALA A 52 2.26 8.85 -13.15
C ALA A 52 1.11 8.76 -14.19
N GLU A 53 1.44 8.74 -15.48
CA GLU A 53 0.48 8.55 -16.57
C GLU A 53 -0.16 7.17 -16.51
N GLY A 54 0.61 6.13 -16.18
CA GLY A 54 0.11 4.78 -15.92
C GLY A 54 -0.93 4.75 -14.82
N LYS A 55 -0.64 5.35 -13.65
CA LYS A 55 -1.61 5.47 -12.54
C LYS A 55 -2.87 6.21 -12.94
N THR A 56 -2.72 7.34 -13.62
CA THR A 56 -3.85 8.13 -14.12
C THR A 56 -4.70 7.31 -15.12
N ALA A 57 -4.06 6.51 -15.97
CA ALA A 57 -4.75 5.62 -16.89
C ALA A 57 -5.50 4.50 -16.15
N VAL A 58 -4.94 3.94 -15.08
CA VAL A 58 -5.64 2.97 -14.20
C VAL A 58 -6.89 3.59 -13.58
N GLU A 59 -6.80 4.81 -13.05
CA GLU A 59 -7.94 5.52 -12.46
C GLU A 59 -9.05 5.78 -13.49
N ARG A 60 -8.67 6.01 -14.75
CA ARG A 60 -9.60 6.17 -15.88
C ARG A 60 -10.10 4.84 -16.47
N GLY A 61 -9.69 3.70 -15.92
CA GLY A 61 -10.03 2.37 -16.43
C GLY A 61 -9.37 1.99 -17.77
N GLN A 62 -8.36 2.75 -18.22
CA GLN A 62 -7.64 2.54 -19.47
C GLN A 62 -6.46 1.57 -19.24
N TYR A 63 -6.77 0.31 -18.95
CA TYR A 63 -5.78 -0.67 -18.51
C TYR A 63 -4.68 -0.97 -19.54
N ASP A 64 -5.01 -1.06 -20.83
CA ASP A 64 -4.02 -1.31 -21.88
C ASP A 64 -2.99 -0.17 -21.99
N LYS A 65 -3.45 1.08 -21.85
CA LYS A 65 -2.55 2.24 -21.83
C LYS A 65 -1.67 2.23 -20.57
N ALA A 66 -2.26 1.92 -19.42
CA ALA A 66 -1.52 1.82 -18.17
C ALA A 66 -0.41 0.76 -18.26
N GLU A 67 -0.70 -0.39 -18.85
CA GLU A 67 0.25 -1.47 -19.08
C GLU A 67 1.43 -1.00 -19.95
N ASN A 68 1.14 -0.34 -21.08
CA ASN A 68 2.18 0.23 -21.95
C ASN A 68 3.07 1.25 -21.22
N PHE A 69 2.47 2.14 -20.43
CA PHE A 69 3.23 3.12 -19.67
C PHE A 69 4.13 2.47 -18.61
N PHE A 70 3.65 1.47 -17.88
CA PHE A 70 4.47 0.77 -16.90
C PHE A 70 5.59 -0.04 -17.55
N HIS A 71 5.35 -0.67 -18.70
CA HIS A 71 6.41 -1.34 -19.47
C HIS A 71 7.48 -0.36 -19.95
N ALA A 72 7.09 0.81 -20.48
CA ALA A 72 8.02 1.85 -20.88
C ALA A 72 8.86 2.36 -19.69
N ALA A 73 8.25 2.52 -18.52
CA ALA A 73 8.96 2.90 -17.30
C ALA A 73 9.97 1.83 -16.86
N ILE A 74 9.60 0.55 -16.92
CA ILE A 74 10.49 -0.58 -16.59
C ILE A 74 11.68 -0.62 -17.54
N GLU A 75 11.44 -0.54 -18.84
CA GLU A 75 12.49 -0.58 -19.86
C GLU A 75 13.53 0.52 -19.67
N GLN A 76 13.08 1.76 -19.42
CA GLN A 76 14.01 2.87 -19.15
C GLN A 76 14.85 2.64 -17.90
N VAL A 77 14.26 2.15 -16.80
CA VAL A 77 15.00 1.93 -15.55
C VAL A 77 15.96 0.75 -15.67
N GLU A 78 15.58 -0.30 -16.40
CA GLU A 78 16.44 -1.46 -16.66
C GLU A 78 17.70 -1.11 -17.46
N GLN A 79 17.60 -0.16 -18.41
CA GLN A 79 18.76 0.33 -19.17
C GLN A 79 19.82 0.99 -18.27
N VAL A 80 19.41 1.60 -17.15
CA VAL A 80 20.31 2.23 -16.19
C VAL A 80 20.98 1.19 -15.28
N GLY A 81 20.26 0.11 -14.95
CA GLY A 81 20.81 -1.01 -14.19
C GLY A 81 19.76 -1.90 -13.57
N SER A 82 20.03 -3.21 -13.55
CA SER A 82 19.10 -4.25 -13.08
C SER A 82 18.89 -4.27 -11.54
N LEU A 83 19.74 -3.60 -10.77
CA LEU A 83 19.66 -3.47 -9.31
C LEU A 83 19.22 -2.07 -8.86
N ASN A 84 18.43 -1.37 -9.68
CA ASN A 84 17.92 -0.05 -9.35
C ASN A 84 16.67 -0.14 -8.43
N PRO A 85 16.63 0.52 -7.26
CA PRO A 85 15.43 0.60 -6.41
C PRO A 85 14.17 1.06 -7.17
N CYS A 86 14.32 1.99 -8.11
CA CYS A 86 13.21 2.50 -8.92
C CYS A 86 12.61 1.43 -9.85
N LEU A 87 13.36 0.36 -10.17
CA LEU A 87 12.83 -0.78 -10.93
C LEU A 87 11.83 -1.58 -10.08
N ALA A 88 12.13 -1.78 -8.80
CA ALA A 88 11.20 -2.46 -7.89
C ALA A 88 9.86 -1.72 -7.81
N ASP A 89 9.88 -0.39 -7.74
CA ASP A 89 8.68 0.45 -7.78
C ASP A 89 7.86 0.24 -9.05
N CYS A 90 8.49 0.33 -10.23
CA CYS A 90 7.80 0.16 -11.50
C CYS A 90 7.20 -1.25 -11.66
N LEU A 91 7.95 -2.29 -11.25
CA LEU A 91 7.47 -3.67 -11.25
C LEU A 91 6.27 -3.85 -10.31
N ASN A 92 6.30 -3.21 -9.14
CA ASN A 92 5.22 -3.26 -8.16
C ASN A 92 3.93 -2.63 -8.72
N GLU A 93 4.01 -1.50 -9.45
CA GLU A 93 2.83 -0.89 -10.07
C GLU A 93 2.23 -1.76 -11.18
N LEU A 94 3.05 -2.35 -12.04
CA LEU A 94 2.58 -3.28 -13.07
C LEU A 94 1.93 -4.53 -12.45
N ALA A 95 2.51 -5.05 -11.36
CA ALA A 95 1.93 -6.16 -10.62
C ALA A 95 0.55 -5.83 -10.04
N ILE A 96 0.39 -4.62 -9.47
CA ILE A 96 -0.92 -4.13 -8.99
C ILE A 96 -1.93 -4.05 -10.13
N LEU A 97 -1.51 -3.54 -11.30
CA LEU A 97 -2.38 -3.49 -12.48
C LEU A 97 -2.86 -4.88 -12.89
N TYR A 98 -1.96 -5.86 -12.97
CA TYR A 98 -2.33 -7.24 -13.29
C TYR A 98 -3.22 -7.87 -12.21
N ALA A 99 -2.97 -7.60 -10.93
CA ALA A 99 -3.85 -8.05 -9.85
C ALA A 99 -5.27 -7.49 -10.00
N LYS A 100 -5.42 -6.21 -10.38
CA LYS A 100 -6.72 -5.58 -10.67
C LYS A 100 -7.44 -6.20 -11.86
N GLN A 101 -6.70 -6.72 -12.83
CA GLN A 101 -7.24 -7.45 -13.99
C GLN A 101 -7.42 -8.96 -13.73
N HIS A 102 -7.29 -9.42 -12.48
CA HIS A 102 -7.34 -10.84 -12.09
C HIS A 102 -6.27 -11.73 -12.75
N LYS A 103 -5.23 -11.12 -13.34
CA LYS A 103 -4.05 -11.78 -13.93
C LYS A 103 -3.06 -12.19 -12.82
N TYR A 104 -3.51 -13.03 -11.90
CA TYR A 104 -2.81 -13.27 -10.62
C TYR A 104 -1.42 -13.91 -10.77
N ALA A 105 -1.23 -14.83 -11.72
CA ALA A 105 0.06 -15.47 -11.95
C ALA A 105 1.13 -14.47 -12.43
N GLN A 106 0.74 -13.56 -13.32
CA GLN A 106 1.62 -12.50 -13.83
C GLN A 106 1.94 -11.49 -12.73
N ALA A 107 0.95 -11.10 -11.93
CA ALA A 107 1.15 -10.23 -10.77
C ALA A 107 2.11 -10.84 -9.74
N GLU A 108 1.98 -12.14 -9.46
CA GLU A 108 2.84 -12.84 -8.50
C GLU A 108 4.31 -12.83 -8.94
N LEU A 109 4.58 -13.14 -10.21
CA LEU A 109 5.94 -13.12 -10.76
C LEU A 109 6.56 -11.72 -10.64
N LEU A 110 5.80 -10.67 -10.96
CA LEU A 110 6.28 -9.29 -10.90
C LEU A 110 6.52 -8.81 -9.48
N PHE A 111 5.66 -9.16 -8.52
CA PHE A 111 5.91 -8.82 -7.12
C PHE A 111 7.13 -9.56 -6.55
N GLN A 112 7.33 -10.84 -6.89
CA GLN A 112 8.53 -11.57 -6.49
C GLN A 112 9.80 -10.92 -7.04
N ARG A 113 9.76 -10.50 -8.32
CA ARG A 113 10.86 -9.76 -8.94
C ARG A 113 11.10 -8.41 -8.24
N SER A 114 10.04 -7.66 -7.96
CA SER A 114 10.11 -6.39 -7.22
C SER A 114 10.71 -6.57 -5.83
N LEU A 115 10.32 -7.63 -5.11
CA LEU A 115 10.86 -7.95 -3.79
C LEU A 115 12.36 -8.27 -3.87
N GLY A 116 12.77 -9.10 -4.84
CA GLY A 116 14.17 -9.46 -5.05
C GLY A 116 15.05 -8.23 -5.35
N VAL A 117 14.58 -7.34 -6.22
CA VAL A 117 15.27 -6.07 -6.53
C VAL A 117 15.35 -5.17 -5.29
N SER A 118 14.25 -5.01 -4.56
CA SER A 118 14.21 -4.19 -3.34
C SER A 118 15.20 -4.67 -2.29
N VAL A 119 15.21 -5.98 -2.01
CA VAL A 119 16.13 -6.58 -1.03
C VAL A 119 17.58 -6.45 -1.47
N ALA A 120 17.88 -6.69 -2.76
CA ALA A 120 19.24 -6.61 -3.27
C ALA A 120 19.79 -5.17 -3.31
N ALA A 121 18.95 -4.19 -3.67
CA ALA A 121 19.36 -2.80 -3.82
C ALA A 121 19.37 -2.02 -2.48
N LEU A 122 18.36 -2.25 -1.63
CA LEU A 122 18.10 -1.46 -0.42
C LEU A 122 18.39 -2.22 0.87
N GLY A 123 18.45 -3.55 0.82
CA GLY A 123 18.54 -4.44 1.99
C GLY A 123 17.18 -4.88 2.51
N SER A 124 17.16 -5.97 3.29
CA SER A 124 15.94 -6.58 3.83
C SER A 124 15.17 -5.71 4.82
N ASP A 125 15.88 -4.76 5.45
CA ASP A 125 15.33 -3.90 6.51
C ASP A 125 14.84 -2.55 5.96
N HIS A 126 14.69 -2.40 4.64
CA HIS A 126 14.18 -1.16 4.03
C HIS A 126 12.64 -1.10 4.06
N PRO A 127 12.02 0.08 4.30
CA PRO A 127 10.57 0.24 4.27
C PRO A 127 9.89 -0.24 2.98
N ASP A 128 10.54 -0.07 1.84
CA ASP A 128 9.99 -0.48 0.53
C ASP A 128 9.82 -2.00 0.42
N VAL A 129 10.70 -2.78 1.06
CA VAL A 129 10.54 -4.24 1.16
C VAL A 129 9.22 -4.57 1.87
N ALA A 130 8.89 -3.82 2.93
CA ALA A 130 7.63 -4.01 3.64
C ALA A 130 6.41 -3.65 2.78
N ILE A 131 6.51 -2.63 1.92
CA ILE A 131 5.45 -2.25 0.98
C ILE A 131 5.21 -3.39 -0.02
N VAL A 132 6.26 -3.96 -0.59
CA VAL A 132 6.13 -5.08 -1.53
C VAL A 132 5.54 -6.32 -0.84
N LEU A 133 6.00 -6.66 0.38
CA LEU A 133 5.44 -7.77 1.17
C LEU A 133 3.94 -7.60 1.42
N LYS A 134 3.50 -6.39 1.78
CA LYS A 134 2.08 -6.07 1.97
C LYS A 134 1.29 -6.32 0.68
N ASN A 135 1.81 -5.89 -0.47
CA ASN A 135 1.12 -6.04 -1.75
C ASN A 135 1.03 -7.52 -2.18
N ILE A 136 2.06 -8.32 -1.92
CA ILE A 136 1.99 -9.79 -2.09
C ILE A 136 0.92 -10.36 -1.17
N GLY A 137 0.87 -9.94 0.09
CA GLY A 137 -0.18 -10.36 1.04
C GLY A 137 -1.59 -10.08 0.53
N ILE A 138 -1.84 -8.87 0.02
CA ILE A 138 -3.11 -8.47 -0.61
C ILE A 138 -3.44 -9.38 -1.81
N LEU A 139 -2.45 -9.69 -2.65
CA LEU A 139 -2.63 -10.59 -3.80
C LEU A 139 -3.01 -12.01 -3.34
N LYS A 140 -2.36 -12.55 -2.31
CA LYS A 140 -2.68 -13.87 -1.74
C LYS A 140 -4.09 -13.90 -1.17
N ALA A 141 -4.50 -12.86 -0.44
CA ALA A 141 -5.85 -12.75 0.10
C ALA A 141 -6.91 -12.67 -1.02
N SER A 142 -6.62 -11.97 -2.12
CA SER A 142 -7.50 -11.91 -3.31
C SER A 142 -7.68 -13.28 -3.99
N GLN A 143 -6.71 -14.19 -3.82
CA GLN A 143 -6.78 -15.59 -4.23
C GLN A 143 -7.38 -16.52 -3.14
N ARG A 144 -7.93 -15.96 -2.05
CA ARG A 144 -8.43 -16.69 -0.86
C ARG A 144 -7.37 -17.53 -0.13
N ARG A 145 -6.09 -17.21 -0.32
CA ARG A 145 -4.95 -17.84 0.37
C ARG A 145 -4.64 -17.08 1.65
N TYR A 146 -5.57 -17.10 2.60
CA TYR A 146 -5.55 -16.21 3.76
C TYR A 146 -4.38 -16.46 4.72
N ALA A 147 -4.02 -17.72 4.97
CA ALA A 147 -2.88 -18.03 5.85
C ALA A 147 -1.55 -17.44 5.35
N GLU A 148 -1.32 -17.48 4.04
CA GLU A 148 -0.13 -16.86 3.42
C GLU A 148 -0.22 -15.33 3.46
N ALA A 149 -1.41 -14.77 3.25
CA ALA A 149 -1.63 -13.33 3.35
C ALA A 149 -1.35 -12.81 4.76
N ASP A 150 -1.87 -13.47 5.80
CA ASP A 150 -1.69 -13.08 7.19
C ASP A 150 -0.22 -13.12 7.61
N LEU A 151 0.53 -14.13 7.16
CA LEU A 151 1.98 -14.20 7.37
C LEU A 151 2.71 -13.00 6.74
N LEU A 152 2.44 -12.72 5.46
CA LEU A 152 3.09 -11.64 4.71
C LEU A 152 2.74 -10.25 5.26
N LEU A 153 1.47 -10.03 5.61
CA LEU A 153 1.01 -8.77 6.21
C LEU A 153 1.60 -8.57 7.60
N SER A 154 1.72 -9.63 8.40
CA SER A 154 2.38 -9.58 9.72
C SER A 154 3.87 -9.28 9.60
N GLN A 155 4.56 -9.86 8.61
CA GLN A 155 5.95 -9.55 8.32
C GLN A 155 6.13 -8.08 7.90
N SER A 156 5.26 -7.58 7.01
CA SER A 156 5.25 -6.17 6.61
C SER A 156 5.01 -5.23 7.81
N LEU A 157 4.05 -5.55 8.67
CA LEU A 157 3.74 -4.76 9.86
C LEU A 157 4.92 -4.77 10.85
N SER A 158 5.53 -5.92 11.10
CA SER A 158 6.69 -6.05 11.98
C SER A 158 7.90 -5.25 11.46
N LEU A 159 8.17 -5.35 10.16
CA LEU A 159 9.26 -4.62 9.52
C LEU A 159 9.04 -3.10 9.58
N THR A 160 7.86 -2.62 9.19
CA THR A 160 7.53 -1.19 9.26
C THR A 160 7.58 -0.65 10.67
N ASN A 161 7.07 -1.39 11.66
CA ASN A 161 7.18 -1.02 13.07
C ASN A 161 8.63 -0.87 13.53
N ARG A 162 9.49 -1.82 13.19
CA ARG A 162 10.90 -1.83 13.59
C ARG A 162 11.69 -0.68 12.96
N VAL A 163 11.41 -0.35 11.71
CA VAL A 163 12.22 0.60 10.92
C VAL A 163 11.72 2.04 11.03
N LEU A 164 10.39 2.23 11.05
CA LEU A 164 9.77 3.56 11.03
C LEU A 164 9.14 3.97 12.37
N GLY A 165 8.98 3.01 13.29
CA GLY A 165 8.30 3.21 14.57
C GLY A 165 6.79 3.01 14.49
N HIS A 166 6.19 2.75 15.64
CA HIS A 166 4.78 2.35 15.79
C HIS A 166 3.74 3.44 15.47
N GLU A 167 4.19 4.69 15.36
CA GLU A 167 3.34 5.85 15.09
C GLU A 167 3.44 6.31 13.63
N HIS A 168 4.15 5.58 12.77
CA HIS A 168 4.34 6.01 11.39
C HIS A 168 3.05 5.80 10.55
N PRO A 169 2.69 6.73 9.64
CA PRO A 169 1.51 6.57 8.77
C PRO A 169 1.47 5.26 7.97
N ILE A 170 2.63 4.76 7.53
CA ILE A 170 2.72 3.46 6.82
C ILE A 170 2.27 2.30 7.71
N VAL A 171 2.58 2.32 9.01
CA VAL A 171 2.10 1.30 9.98
C VAL A 171 0.57 1.33 10.03
N ALA A 172 -0.02 2.53 10.08
CA ALA A 172 -1.47 2.69 10.08
C ALA A 172 -2.12 2.11 8.81
N VAL A 173 -1.53 2.36 7.64
CA VAL A 173 -2.03 1.80 6.36
C VAL A 173 -1.97 0.27 6.37
N THR A 174 -0.86 -0.33 6.82
CA THR A 174 -0.73 -1.79 6.91
C THR A 174 -1.73 -2.39 7.91
N MET A 175 -1.93 -1.76 9.07
CA MET A 175 -2.96 -2.18 10.04
C MET A 175 -4.37 -2.11 9.46
N ARG A 176 -4.72 -1.06 8.72
CA ARG A 176 -6.01 -0.97 8.02
C ARG A 176 -6.19 -2.11 7.02
N THR A 177 -5.14 -2.45 6.26
CA THR A 177 -5.18 -3.59 5.33
C THR A 177 -5.46 -4.90 6.06
N ILE A 178 -4.76 -5.16 7.18
CA ILE A 178 -5.01 -6.35 8.01
C ILE A 178 -6.46 -6.36 8.53
N ALA A 179 -6.96 -5.23 9.03
CA ALA A 179 -8.32 -5.13 9.53
C ALA A 179 -9.37 -5.51 8.49
N VAL A 180 -9.20 -5.05 7.25
CA VAL A 180 -10.09 -5.41 6.12
C VAL A 180 -10.11 -6.92 5.90
N PHE A 181 -8.95 -7.56 5.87
CA PHE A 181 -8.90 -9.01 5.63
C PHE A 181 -9.42 -9.82 6.81
N GLN A 182 -9.18 -9.38 8.04
CA GLN A 182 -9.77 -10.02 9.22
C GLN A 182 -11.30 -9.93 9.20
N ALA A 183 -11.86 -8.79 8.77
CA ALA A 183 -13.31 -8.64 8.63
C ALA A 183 -13.89 -9.57 7.55
N ILE A 184 -13.21 -9.72 6.40
CA ILE A 184 -13.61 -10.66 5.35
C ILE A 184 -13.61 -12.11 5.84
N GLN A 185 -12.69 -12.45 6.76
CA GLN A 185 -12.62 -13.77 7.40
C GLN A 185 -13.61 -13.94 8.56
N GLY A 186 -14.38 -12.91 8.92
CA GLY A 186 -15.35 -12.93 10.04
C GLY A 186 -14.73 -12.66 11.42
N HIS A 187 -13.45 -12.33 11.51
CA HIS A 187 -12.76 -11.99 12.76
C HIS A 187 -12.96 -10.51 13.13
N TYR A 188 -14.21 -10.11 13.34
CA TYR A 188 -14.58 -8.69 13.54
C TYR A 188 -13.91 -8.05 14.76
N GLY A 189 -13.71 -8.80 15.85
CA GLY A 189 -13.04 -8.29 17.05
C GLY A 189 -11.57 -7.94 16.83
N GLU A 190 -10.85 -8.73 16.04
CA GLU A 190 -9.47 -8.42 15.65
C GLU A 190 -9.41 -7.28 14.64
N ALA A 191 -10.32 -7.29 13.65
CA ALA A 191 -10.45 -6.21 12.69
C ALA A 191 -10.66 -4.86 13.38
N GLU A 192 -11.54 -4.80 14.38
CA GLU A 192 -11.83 -3.59 15.15
C GLU A 192 -10.58 -3.07 15.88
N ARG A 193 -9.79 -3.95 16.50
CA ARG A 193 -8.54 -3.57 17.18
C ARG A 193 -7.55 -2.93 16.20
N PHE A 194 -7.34 -3.56 15.05
CA PHE A 194 -6.41 -3.05 14.03
C PHE A 194 -6.87 -1.72 13.42
N ILE A 195 -8.15 -1.58 13.07
CA ILE A 195 -8.64 -0.35 12.44
C ILE A 195 -8.71 0.82 13.42
N ARG A 196 -9.05 0.57 14.70
CA ARG A 196 -9.03 1.60 15.74
C ARG A 196 -7.62 2.15 15.93
N ARG A 197 -6.62 1.25 16.00
CA ARG A 197 -5.22 1.67 16.12
C ARG A 197 -4.73 2.41 14.87
N SER A 198 -5.12 1.95 13.68
CA SER A 198 -4.84 2.64 12.41
C SER A 198 -5.41 4.07 12.39
N LEU A 199 -6.64 4.25 12.87
CA LEU A 199 -7.28 5.56 12.99
C LEU A 199 -6.53 6.49 13.93
N GLU A 200 -6.23 6.03 15.14
CA GLU A 200 -5.47 6.82 16.13
C GLU A 200 -4.17 7.36 15.55
N ILE A 201 -3.38 6.48 14.90
CA ILE A 201 -2.11 6.86 14.30
C ILE A 201 -2.34 7.86 13.16
N SER A 202 -3.28 7.56 12.25
CA SER A 202 -3.53 8.40 11.07
C SER A 202 -4.05 9.80 11.45
N GLU A 203 -4.96 9.89 12.43
CA GLU A 203 -5.51 11.16 12.90
C GLU A 203 -4.44 12.02 13.57
N LYS A 204 -3.60 11.41 14.41
CA LYS A 204 -2.51 12.10 15.10
C LYS A 204 -1.45 12.61 14.14
N THR A 205 -1.13 11.87 13.09
CA THR A 205 -0.01 12.17 12.18
C THR A 205 -0.40 13.00 10.97
N LEU A 206 -1.57 12.76 10.39
CA LEU A 206 -2.01 13.38 9.13
C LEU A 206 -3.11 14.42 9.33
N GLY A 207 -3.75 14.44 10.51
CA GLY A 207 -4.90 15.28 10.80
C GLY A 207 -6.23 14.68 10.34
N SER A 208 -7.32 15.09 10.99
CA SER A 208 -8.65 14.48 10.84
C SER A 208 -9.28 14.62 9.45
N ALA A 209 -8.88 15.63 8.66
CA ALA A 209 -9.41 15.89 7.32
C ALA A 209 -8.66 15.12 6.22
N HIS A 210 -7.62 14.36 6.57
CA HIS A 210 -6.78 13.71 5.58
C HIS A 210 -7.50 12.52 4.89
N PRO A 211 -7.36 12.32 3.57
CA PRO A 211 -8.02 11.22 2.85
C PRO A 211 -7.80 9.81 3.43
N GLU A 212 -6.59 9.52 3.94
CA GLU A 212 -6.31 8.25 4.62
C GLU A 212 -7.11 8.07 5.92
N VAL A 213 -7.34 9.14 6.69
CA VAL A 213 -8.20 9.07 7.87
C VAL A 213 -9.63 8.75 7.45
N ALA A 214 -10.14 9.43 6.42
CA ALA A 214 -11.47 9.14 5.87
C ALA A 214 -11.58 7.68 5.38
N ALA A 215 -10.54 7.14 4.74
CA ALA A 215 -10.49 5.74 4.32
C ALA A 215 -10.52 4.78 5.52
N SER A 216 -9.75 5.06 6.58
CA SER A 216 -9.75 4.28 7.81
C SER A 216 -11.11 4.34 8.53
N ARG A 217 -11.77 5.50 8.56
CA ARG A 217 -13.10 5.67 9.20
C ARG A 217 -14.17 4.88 8.46
N LYS A 218 -14.12 4.90 7.12
CA LYS A 218 -15.00 4.08 6.29
C LYS A 218 -14.86 2.60 6.61
N VAL A 219 -13.62 2.09 6.69
CA VAL A 219 -13.38 0.67 7.06
C VAL A 219 -13.87 0.40 8.49
N PHE A 220 -13.66 1.33 9.42
CA PHE A 220 -14.15 1.17 10.80
C PHE A 220 -15.67 1.06 10.86
N GLY A 221 -16.39 1.94 10.17
CA GLY A 221 -17.86 1.86 10.05
C GLY A 221 -18.33 0.53 9.47
N GLN A 222 -17.65 0.03 8.42
CA GLN A 222 -17.95 -1.27 7.82
C GLN A 222 -17.77 -2.42 8.82
N VAL A 223 -16.63 -2.46 9.55
CA VAL A 223 -16.34 -3.49 10.55
C VAL A 223 -17.38 -3.50 11.67
N LEU A 224 -17.80 -2.32 12.15
CA LEU A 224 -18.82 -2.20 13.19
C LEU A 224 -20.20 -2.67 12.74
N HIS A 225 -20.58 -2.34 11.50
CA HIS A 225 -21.86 -2.77 10.93
C HIS A 225 -21.92 -4.29 10.76
N THR A 226 -20.87 -4.90 10.20
CA THR A 226 -20.79 -6.35 10.03
C THR A 226 -20.65 -7.10 11.36
N GLY A 227 -20.16 -6.44 12.40
CA GLY A 227 -20.14 -6.94 13.78
C GLY A 227 -21.46 -6.78 14.53
N HIS A 228 -22.55 -6.36 13.87
CA HIS A 228 -23.88 -6.11 14.46
C HIS A 228 -23.90 -5.04 15.56
N ARG A 229 -23.02 -4.03 15.47
CA ARG A 229 -22.95 -2.87 16.38
C ARG A 229 -23.35 -1.58 15.65
N ASP A 230 -24.56 -1.57 15.11
CA ASP A 230 -25.05 -0.57 14.15
C ASP A 230 -25.08 0.88 14.67
N THR A 231 -25.27 1.07 15.98
CA THR A 231 -25.27 2.41 16.61
C THR A 231 -23.90 3.07 16.61
N GLU A 232 -22.82 2.29 16.75
CA GLU A 232 -21.45 2.79 16.66
C GLU A 232 -21.01 2.97 15.21
N ALA A 233 -21.50 2.11 14.31
CA ALA A 233 -21.26 2.23 12.87
C ALA A 233 -21.78 3.57 12.31
N HIS A 234 -23.03 3.94 12.65
CA HIS A 234 -23.60 5.22 12.20
C HIS A 234 -22.85 6.46 12.70
N ARG A 235 -22.27 6.42 13.92
CA ARG A 235 -21.45 7.51 14.43
C ARG A 235 -20.14 7.64 13.63
N ALA A 236 -19.50 6.52 13.30
CA ALA A 236 -18.28 6.51 12.48
C ALA A 236 -18.56 6.96 11.03
N GLU A 237 -19.71 6.59 10.46
CA GLU A 237 -20.15 7.04 9.14
C GLU A 237 -20.38 8.55 9.08
N SER A 238 -21.11 9.11 10.07
CA SER A 238 -21.37 10.56 10.15
C SER A 238 -20.07 11.38 10.17
N GLN A 239 -19.06 10.93 10.93
CA GLN A 239 -17.74 11.59 11.00
C GLN A 239 -16.92 11.48 9.70
N THR A 240 -17.34 10.63 8.77
CA THR A 240 -16.71 10.49 7.45
C THR A 240 -17.36 11.41 6.42
N GLN A 241 -18.65 11.74 6.59
CA GLN A 241 -19.38 12.65 5.71
C GLN A 241 -18.91 14.10 5.84
N ASP A 242 -18.53 14.54 7.04
CA ASP A 242 -18.07 15.91 7.30
C ASP A 242 -16.72 16.25 6.63
N ILE A 243 -15.98 15.26 6.11
CA ILE A 243 -14.71 15.48 5.38
C ILE A 243 -14.96 15.69 3.87
N ARG A 244 -16.13 15.30 3.35
CA ARG A 244 -16.43 15.36 1.90
C ARG A 244 -17.01 16.70 1.43
N THR A 245 -17.30 17.63 2.34
CA THR A 245 -17.79 18.99 2.08
C THR A 245 -16.66 20.00 2.25
#